data_AF-A0A931T137-F1
#
_entry.id   AF-A0A931T137-F1
#
_cell.length_a   1.000
_cell.length_b   1.000
_cell.length_c   1.000
_cell.angle_alpha   90.00
_cell.angle_beta   90.00
_cell.angle_gamma   90.00
#
_symmetry.space_group_name_H-M   'P 1'
#
loop_
_entity.id
_entity.type
_entity.pdbx_description
1 polymer ?
#
loop_
_entity_poly.entity_id
_entity_poly.type
_entity_poly.pdbx_seq_one_letter_code
_entity_poly.pdbx_strand_id
1 'polypeptide(L)'
;MRTYTYSEARQRLATLLDEARREGRVQIRRQDGSTFVVQPVVSDRSPLDVPGVRSRLRRGELVALIREERERSGERVLTALSNKRSQPTKARRQKPRRSKK
;
A
#
# COMPACT_ATOMS: atom_id res chain seq x y z
N MET A 1 0.72 -17.13 -20.95
CA MET A 1 -0.56 -16.53 -21.38
C MET A 1 -1.69 -17.44 -20.96
N ARG A 2 -2.29 -17.13 -19.82
CA ARG A 2 -3.41 -17.87 -19.26
C ARG A 2 -4.74 -17.37 -19.82
N THR A 3 -5.71 -18.27 -19.93
CA THR A 3 -7.08 -17.93 -20.38
C THR A 3 -8.07 -18.25 -19.27
N TYR A 4 -8.89 -17.28 -18.90
CA TYR A 4 -9.95 -17.40 -17.91
C TYR A 4 -11.32 -17.37 -18.59
N THR A 5 -12.29 -18.03 -17.99
CA THR A 5 -13.69 -17.78 -18.32
C THR A 5 -14.16 -16.45 -17.73
N TYR A 6 -15.19 -15.85 -18.31
CA TYR A 6 -15.80 -14.63 -17.78
C TYR A 6 -16.20 -14.74 -16.30
N SER A 7 -16.77 -15.88 -15.91
CA SER A 7 -17.20 -16.14 -14.54
C SER A 7 -16.01 -16.18 -13.57
N GLU A 8 -14.92 -16.85 -13.94
CA GLU A 8 -13.69 -16.89 -13.13
C GLU A 8 -13.05 -15.50 -13.02
N ALA A 9 -12.97 -14.77 -14.13
CA ALA A 9 -12.43 -13.41 -14.14
C ALA A 9 -13.20 -12.48 -13.20
N ARG A 10 -14.53 -12.61 -13.12
CA ARG A 10 -15.36 -11.84 -12.21
C ARG A 10 -15.14 -12.20 -10.74
N GLN A 11 -14.95 -13.49 -10.44
CA GLN A 11 -14.73 -13.97 -9.07
C GLN A 11 -13.32 -13.68 -8.55
N ARG A 12 -12.31 -13.68 -9.44
CA ARG A 12 -10.89 -13.63 -9.09
C ARG A 12 -10.12 -12.52 -9.80
N LEU A 13 -10.78 -11.37 -9.97
CA LEU A 13 -10.22 -10.25 -10.74
C LEU A 13 -8.85 -9.79 -10.22
N ALA A 14 -8.66 -9.71 -8.90
CA ALA A 14 -7.38 -9.31 -8.31
C ALA A 14 -6.22 -10.22 -8.75
N THR A 15 -6.39 -11.54 -8.60
CA THR A 15 -5.39 -12.52 -9.01
C THR A 15 -5.12 -12.46 -10.51
N LEU A 16 -6.17 -12.27 -11.31
CA LEU A 16 -6.05 -12.11 -12.76
C LEU A 16 -5.20 -10.88 -13.12
N LEU A 17 -5.41 -9.74 -12.44
CA LEU A 17 -4.63 -8.53 -12.67
C LEU A 17 -3.17 -8.70 -12.24
N ASP A 18 -2.91 -9.39 -11.14
CA ASP A 18 -1.55 -9.70 -10.70
C ASP A 18 -0.82 -10.61 -11.68
N GLU A 19 -1.51 -11.59 -12.27
CA GLU A 19 -0.97 -12.43 -13.33
C GLU A 19 -0.76 -11.64 -14.62
N ALA A 20 -1.70 -10.78 -15.02
CA ALA A 20 -1.53 -9.90 -16.18
C ALA A 20 -0.34 -8.96 -15.99
N ARG A 21 -0.09 -8.47 -14.77
CA ARG A 21 1.09 -7.65 -14.46
C ARG A 21 2.39 -8.44 -14.54
N ARG A 22 2.40 -9.72 -14.14
CA ARG A 22 3.58 -10.60 -14.16
C ARG A 22 3.90 -11.17 -15.55
N GLU A 23 2.88 -11.65 -16.26
CA GLU A 23 3.02 -12.26 -17.59
C GLU A 23 2.90 -11.26 -18.75
N GLY A 24 2.47 -10.03 -18.47
CA GLY A 24 2.25 -8.96 -19.44
C GLY A 24 0.89 -9.03 -20.16
N ARG A 25 0.16 -10.16 -20.10
CA ARG A 25 -1.21 -10.27 -20.62
C ARG A 25 -1.93 -11.54 -20.18
N VAL A 26 -3.26 -11.45 -20.10
CA VAL A 26 -4.18 -12.57 -19.82
C VAL A 26 -5.38 -12.49 -20.77
N GLN A 27 -5.93 -13.64 -21.16
CA GLN A 27 -7.15 -13.69 -21.97
C GLN A 27 -8.40 -14.01 -21.13
N ILE A 28 -9.52 -13.41 -21.49
CA ILE A 28 -10.84 -13.71 -20.93
C ILE A 28 -11.76 -14.14 -22.05
N ARG A 29 -12.30 -15.35 -21.96
CA ARG A 29 -13.26 -15.90 -22.92
C ARG A 29 -14.68 -15.89 -22.34
N ARG A 30 -15.63 -15.39 -23.12
CA ARG A 30 -17.05 -15.39 -22.81
C ARG A 30 -17.77 -16.57 -23.48
N GLN A 31 -18.98 -16.85 -23.01
CA GLN A 31 -19.81 -17.95 -23.51
C GLN A 31 -20.30 -17.72 -24.96
N ASP A 32 -20.42 -16.46 -25.38
CA ASP A 32 -20.71 -16.05 -26.76
C ASP A 32 -19.52 -16.30 -27.72
N GLY A 33 -18.40 -16.84 -27.23
CA GLY A 33 -17.18 -17.10 -28.01
C GLY A 33 -16.24 -15.89 -28.11
N SER A 34 -16.65 -14.70 -27.65
CA SER A 34 -15.79 -13.52 -27.67
C SER A 34 -14.62 -13.69 -26.70
N THR A 35 -13.45 -13.18 -27.13
CA THR A 35 -12.21 -13.24 -26.34
C THR A 35 -11.64 -11.84 -26.19
N PHE A 36 -11.31 -11.48 -24.94
CA PHE A 36 -10.71 -10.21 -24.57
C PHE A 36 -9.31 -10.44 -24.04
N VAL A 37 -8.44 -9.44 -24.18
CA VAL A 37 -7.09 -9.45 -23.59
C VAL A 37 -7.02 -8.35 -22.54
N VAL A 38 -6.54 -8.71 -21.35
CA VAL A 38 -6.20 -7.79 -20.27
C VAL A 38 -4.68 -7.70 -20.20
N GLN A 39 -4.16 -6.49 -20.36
CA GLN A 39 -2.72 -6.21 -20.28
C GLN A 39 -2.50 -5.02 -19.35
N PRO A 40 -1.38 -4.98 -18.61
CA PRO A 40 -1.03 -3.84 -17.79
C PRO A 40 -0.68 -2.67 -18.70
N VAL A 41 -1.19 -1.49 -18.36
CA VAL A 41 -0.74 -0.24 -18.99
C VAL A 41 0.52 0.19 -18.24
N VAL A 42 1.65 0.18 -18.95
CA VAL A 42 2.91 0.69 -18.41
C VAL A 42 2.98 2.17 -18.78
N SER A 43 2.96 3.04 -17.77
CA SER A 43 3.23 4.47 -17.94
C SER A 43 4.70 4.73 -17.58
N ASP A 44 5.44 5.35 -18.49
CA ASP A 44 6.84 5.74 -18.21
C ASP A 44 6.95 6.86 -17.18
N ARG A 45 5.84 7.57 -16.93
CA ARG A 45 5.75 8.63 -15.94
C ARG A 45 5.33 8.09 -14.58
N SER A 46 5.98 8.60 -13.54
CA SER A 46 5.59 8.35 -12.15
C SER A 46 4.14 8.81 -11.95
N PRO A 47 3.33 8.08 -11.16
CA PRO A 47 2.00 8.58 -10.76
C PRO A 47 2.07 9.89 -9.97
N LEU A 48 3.24 10.24 -9.43
CA LEU A 48 3.52 11.49 -8.72
C LEU A 48 4.23 12.52 -9.60
N ASP A 49 4.38 12.25 -10.90
CA ASP A 49 4.94 13.21 -11.86
C ASP A 49 3.93 14.33 -12.11
N VAL A 50 4.13 15.45 -11.42
CA VAL A 50 3.32 16.66 -11.54
C VAL A 50 4.21 17.84 -11.94
N PRO A 51 3.68 18.80 -12.73
CA PRO A 51 4.43 20.00 -13.06
C PRO A 51 4.93 20.74 -11.81
N GLY A 52 6.18 21.19 -11.85
CA GLY A 52 6.76 21.95 -10.75
C GLY A 52 6.08 23.32 -10.56
N VAL A 53 6.01 23.77 -9.30
CA VAL A 53 5.52 25.11 -8.96
C VAL A 53 6.68 26.10 -8.95
N ARG A 54 6.50 27.27 -9.57
CA ARG A 54 7.48 28.35 -9.50
C ARG A 54 7.43 29.00 -8.12
N SER A 55 8.53 28.92 -7.38
CA SER A 55 8.67 29.52 -6.06
C SER A 55 9.68 30.65 -6.06
N ARG A 56 9.47 31.67 -5.22
CA ARG A 56 10.41 32.78 -4.98
C ARG A 56 11.46 32.45 -3.91
N LEU A 57 11.38 31.27 -3.29
CA LEU A 57 12.28 30.84 -2.22
C LEU A 57 13.72 30.73 -2.71
N ARG A 58 14.64 31.25 -1.91
CA ARG A 58 16.08 31.10 -2.16
C ARG A 58 16.55 29.71 -1.70
N ARG A 59 17.63 29.20 -2.30
CA ARG A 59 18.20 27.89 -1.95
C ARG A 59 18.52 27.78 -0.45
N GLY A 60 19.09 28.82 0.15
CA GLY A 60 19.45 28.84 1.57
C GLY A 60 18.24 28.72 2.49
N GLU A 61 17.17 29.45 2.18
CA GLU A 61 15.89 29.40 2.91
C GLU A 61 15.29 27.99 2.84
N LEU A 62 15.26 27.38 1.64
CA LEU A 62 14.72 26.04 1.45
C LEU A 62 15.50 24.98 2.25
N VAL A 63 16.83 25.07 2.29
CA VAL A 63 17.65 24.15 3.09
C VAL A 63 17.44 24.35 4.59
N ALA A 64 17.29 25.60 5.05
CA ALA A 64 17.01 25.90 6.45
C ALA A 64 15.65 25.31 6.88
N LEU A 65 14.59 25.54 6.10
CA LEU A 65 13.26 24.96 6.29
C LEU A 65 13.29 23.44 6.38
N ILE A 66 13.98 22.76 5.45
CA ILE A 66 14.09 21.28 5.47
C ILE A 66 14.79 20.78 6.74
N ARG A 67 15.84 21.47 7.20
CA ARG A 67 16.56 21.08 8.43
C ARG A 67 15.66 21.22 9.65
N GLU A 68 14.97 22.35 9.78
CA GLU A 68 14.03 22.62 10.88
C GLU A 68 12.87 21.60 10.90
N GLU A 69 12.31 21.24 9.75
CA GLU A 69 11.25 20.22 9.65
C GLU A 69 11.74 18.83 10.03
N ARG A 70 12.98 18.46 9.65
CA ARG A 70 13.57 17.15 10.00
C ARG A 70 13.84 17.04 11.49
N GLU A 71 14.34 18.10 12.11
CA GLU A 71 14.57 18.17 13.56
C GLU A 71 13.24 18.00 14.32
N ARG A 72 12.22 18.81 13.99
CA ARG A 72 10.87 18.69 14.58
C ARG A 72 10.23 17.32 14.35
N SER A 73 10.39 16.74 13.17
CA SER A 73 9.89 15.40 12.87
C SER A 73 10.60 14.34 13.70
N GLY A 74 11.93 14.45 13.86
CA GLY A 74 12.73 13.58 14.72
C GLY A 74 12.30 13.66 16.17
N GLU A 75 12.09 14.86 16.71
CA GLU A 75 11.57 15.08 18.06
C GLU A 75 10.22 14.42 18.27
N ARG A 76 9.28 14.59 17.33
CA ARG A 76 7.96 13.94 17.39
C ARG A 76 8.06 12.42 17.40
N VAL A 77 8.97 11.86 16.61
CA VAL A 77 9.25 10.41 16.61
C VAL A 77 9.81 9.97 17.96
N LEU A 78 10.77 10.71 18.52
CA LEU A 78 11.35 10.43 19.84
C LEU A 78 10.30 10.50 20.95
N THR A 79 9.42 11.51 20.95
CA THR A 79 8.30 11.62 21.90
C THR A 79 7.33 10.44 21.77
N ALA A 80 6.97 10.05 20.54
CA ALA A 80 6.07 8.92 20.29
C ALA A 80 6.68 7.57 20.74
N LEU A 81 7.99 7.41 20.62
CA LEU A 81 8.71 6.21 21.07
C LEU A 81 8.84 6.17 22.60
N SER A 82 9.05 7.32 23.25
CA SER A 82 9.14 7.43 24.71
C SER A 82 7.84 7.02 25.40
N ASN A 83 6.67 7.40 24.84
CA ASN A 83 5.36 7.05 25.39
C ASN A 83 4.98 5.55 25.28
N LYS A 84 5.75 4.72 24.55
CA LYS A 84 5.48 3.27 24.45
C LYS A 84 6.01 2.45 25.63
N ARG A 85 6.84 3.00 26.52
CA ARG A 85 7.43 2.25 27.64
C ARG A 85 6.61 2.22 28.94
N SER A 86 5.48 2.94 29.00
CA SER A 86 4.73 3.17 30.25
C SER A 86 3.27 2.70 30.22
N GLN A 87 2.94 1.67 29.43
CA GLN A 87 1.66 0.97 29.61
C GLN A 87 1.89 -0.24 30.52
N PRO A 88 1.45 -0.21 31.81
CA PRO A 88 1.50 -1.40 32.64
C PRO A 88 0.61 -2.47 31.99
N THR A 89 1.21 -3.60 31.60
CA THR A 89 0.45 -4.74 31.09
C THR A 89 -0.56 -5.15 32.16
N LYS A 90 -1.86 -4.94 31.92
CA LYS A 90 -2.92 -5.40 32.82
C LYS A 90 -2.72 -6.89 33.08
N ALA A 91 -2.49 -7.25 34.34
CA ALA A 91 -2.32 -8.64 34.76
C ALA A 91 -3.50 -9.48 34.27
N ARG A 92 -3.19 -10.49 33.45
CA ARG A 92 -4.16 -11.41 32.88
C ARG A 92 -4.82 -12.21 34.02
N ARG A 93 -6.06 -11.89 34.37
CA ARG A 93 -6.87 -12.64 35.34
C ARG A 93 -6.93 -14.11 34.92
N GLN A 94 -6.32 -15.01 35.68
CA GLN A 94 -6.49 -16.45 35.51
C GLN A 94 -7.90 -16.82 35.96
N LYS A 95 -8.70 -17.42 35.05
CA LYS A 95 -9.99 -18.01 35.42
C LYS A 95 -9.72 -19.27 36.25
N PRO A 96 -10.42 -19.48 37.38
CA PRO A 96 -10.25 -20.70 38.16
C PRO A 96 -10.70 -21.91 37.34
N ARG A 97 -9.89 -22.97 37.34
CA ARG A 97 -10.22 -24.26 36.73
C ARG A 97 -11.40 -24.86 37.51
N ARG A 98 -12.55 -25.01 36.85
CA ARG A 98 -13.66 -25.81 37.36
C ARG A 98 -13.18 -27.24 37.58
N SER A 99 -13.12 -27.69 38.82
CA SER A 99 -12.99 -29.09 39.19
C SER A 99 -14.24 -29.83 38.70
N LYS A 100 -14.07 -30.80 37.80
CA LYS A 100 -15.11 -31.78 37.49
C LYS A 100 -15.27 -32.70 38.71
N LYS A 101 -16.51 -32.86 39.14
CA LYS A 101 -16.96 -33.91 40.08
C LYS A 101 -17.74 -34.92 39.26
#